data_AF-A0A2E4LCS9-F1
#
_entry.id   AF-A0A2E4LCS9-F1
#
_cell.length_a   1.000
_cell.length_b   1.000
_cell.length_c   1.000
_cell.angle_alpha   90.00
_cell.angle_beta   90.00
_cell.angle_gamma   90.00
#
_symmetry.space_group_name_H-M   'P 1'
#
loop_
_entity.id
_entity.type
_entity.pdbx_description
1 polymer ?
#
loop_
_entity_poly.entity_id
_entity_poly.type
_entity_poly.pdbx_seq_one_letter_code
_entity_poly.pdbx_strand_id
1 'polypeptide(L)'
;MENVIENWLNLSIIFGWFFLGYSALILIGYHYQLKTLKRRTEQYKFASEKEIKHYERAGNMFGVAVALASIGLIGKALGTSIELYQYAFVVFVAAIIGMAVGYAIKVYLDYYYPFILEKRLHNIRFRPMKSIGGHEMQLLNENEEDIHLTSEMIDEENEFSADYDVWIDNLTGEKVIEKYDTHFHTLICEECNYRTLMDKHEEVITEPSLKEDGLLRKHYECSYCGHKQHIDVALPSMEKTQEIREELEVEHNH
;
A
#
# COMPACT_ATOMS: atom_id res chain seq x y z
N MET A 1 -24.71 -44.89 -3.26
CA MET A 1 -23.64 -43.93 -2.93
C MET A 1 -23.15 -43.19 -4.16
N GLU A 2 -23.00 -43.86 -5.31
CA GLU A 2 -22.54 -43.25 -6.58
C GLU A 2 -23.32 -42.00 -6.98
N ASN A 3 -24.67 -42.06 -7.05
CA ASN A 3 -25.50 -40.88 -7.37
C ASN A 3 -25.33 -39.70 -6.41
N VAL A 4 -24.92 -39.95 -5.16
CA VAL A 4 -24.70 -38.90 -4.16
C VAL A 4 -23.37 -38.19 -4.42
N ILE A 5 -22.31 -38.95 -4.67
CA ILE A 5 -20.97 -38.42 -4.96
C ILE A 5 -21.00 -37.61 -6.26
N GLU A 6 -21.65 -38.14 -7.31
CA GLU A 6 -21.78 -37.42 -8.58
C GLU A 6 -22.51 -36.07 -8.42
N ASN A 7 -23.57 -36.03 -7.60
CA ASN A 7 -24.24 -34.78 -7.26
C ASN A 7 -23.31 -33.79 -6.54
N TRP A 8 -22.51 -34.26 -5.58
CA TRP A 8 -21.54 -33.40 -4.89
C TRP A 8 -20.47 -32.84 -5.83
N LEU A 9 -19.99 -33.64 -6.78
CA LEU A 9 -19.03 -33.19 -7.80
C LEU A 9 -19.61 -32.12 -8.72
N ASN A 10 -20.88 -32.27 -9.13
CA ASN A 10 -21.57 -31.24 -9.90
C ASN A 10 -21.78 -29.96 -9.08
N LEU A 11 -22.21 -30.13 -7.83
CA LEU A 11 -22.46 -29.01 -6.92
C LEU A 11 -21.17 -28.23 -6.59
N SER A 12 -20.03 -28.91 -6.44
CA SER A 12 -18.75 -28.26 -6.21
C SER A 12 -18.35 -27.35 -7.37
N ILE A 13 -18.61 -27.75 -8.62
CA ILE A 13 -18.34 -26.91 -9.80
C ILE A 13 -19.25 -25.68 -9.79
N ILE A 14 -20.53 -25.84 -9.48
CA ILE A 14 -21.49 -24.72 -9.39
C ILE A 14 -21.05 -23.73 -8.31
N PHE A 15 -20.68 -24.21 -7.12
CA PHE A 15 -20.14 -23.35 -6.08
C PHE A 15 -18.80 -22.72 -6.47
N GLY A 16 -17.95 -23.43 -7.21
CA GLY A 16 -16.73 -22.88 -7.77
C GLY A 16 -17.01 -21.64 -8.64
N TRP A 17 -17.99 -21.72 -9.54
CA TRP A 17 -18.43 -20.56 -10.33
C TRP A 17 -19.01 -19.43 -9.48
N PHE A 18 -19.78 -19.76 -8.44
CA PHE A 18 -20.30 -18.76 -7.50
C PHE A 18 -19.17 -18.00 -6.81
N PHE A 19 -18.17 -18.68 -6.25
CA PHE A 19 -17.04 -18.04 -5.58
C PHE A 19 -16.14 -17.27 -6.54
N LEU A 20 -15.99 -17.74 -7.79
CA LEU A 20 -15.29 -16.98 -8.83
C LEU A 20 -16.02 -15.66 -9.13
N GLY A 21 -17.35 -15.72 -9.30
CA GLY A 21 -18.18 -14.53 -9.47
C GLY A 21 -18.08 -13.59 -8.27
N TYR A 22 -18.09 -14.13 -7.05
CA TYR A 22 -17.94 -13.33 -5.83
C TYR A 22 -16.57 -12.65 -5.72
N SER A 23 -15.49 -13.34 -6.09
CA SER A 23 -14.15 -12.75 -6.21
C SER A 23 -14.15 -11.56 -7.18
N ALA A 24 -14.76 -11.72 -8.36
CA ALA A 24 -14.87 -10.64 -9.34
C ALA A 24 -15.71 -9.47 -8.80
N LEU A 25 -16.81 -9.74 -8.09
CA LEU A 25 -17.64 -8.70 -7.48
C LEU A 25 -16.89 -7.87 -6.43
N ILE A 26 -16.00 -8.48 -5.64
CA ILE A 26 -15.16 -7.74 -4.68
C ILE A 26 -14.26 -6.74 -5.44
N LEU A 27 -13.61 -7.17 -6.51
CA LEU A 27 -12.73 -6.30 -7.32
C LEU A 27 -13.51 -5.19 -8.01
N ILE A 28 -14.67 -5.52 -8.61
CA ILE A 28 -15.55 -4.54 -9.25
C ILE A 28 -16.05 -3.52 -8.21
N GLY A 29 -16.49 -3.98 -7.04
CA GLY A 29 -16.96 -3.14 -5.96
C GLY A 29 -15.88 -2.17 -5.46
N TYR A 30 -14.65 -2.64 -5.30
CA TYR A 30 -13.51 -1.80 -4.96
C TYR A 30 -13.28 -0.69 -5.99
N HIS A 31 -13.17 -1.05 -7.28
CA HIS A 31 -12.93 -0.06 -8.34
C HIS A 31 -14.11 0.90 -8.54
N TYR A 32 -15.33 0.44 -8.31
CA TYR A 32 -16.51 1.29 -8.28
C TYR A 32 -16.41 2.33 -7.15
N GLN A 33 -16.14 1.89 -5.91
CA GLN A 33 -15.97 2.78 -4.76
C GLN A 33 -14.85 3.80 -4.99
N LEU A 34 -13.69 3.37 -5.48
CA LEU A 34 -12.56 4.25 -5.77
C LEU A 34 -12.93 5.35 -6.79
N LYS A 35 -13.69 5.00 -7.84
CA LYS A 35 -14.14 5.97 -8.86
C LYS A 35 -15.22 6.91 -8.36
N THR A 36 -16.01 6.53 -7.35
CA THR A 36 -17.06 7.39 -6.78
C THR A 36 -16.52 8.50 -5.88
N LEU A 37 -15.31 8.34 -5.35
CA LEU A 37 -14.64 9.37 -4.56
C LEU A 37 -14.26 10.53 -5.47
N LYS A 38 -14.65 11.75 -5.08
CA LYS A 38 -14.40 12.97 -5.89
C LYS A 38 -13.06 13.60 -5.55
N ARG A 39 -12.74 13.70 -4.25
CA ARG A 39 -11.52 14.34 -3.78
C ARG A 39 -10.32 13.42 -3.99
N ARG A 40 -9.20 14.01 -4.37
CA ARG A 40 -7.95 13.29 -4.63
C ARG A 40 -7.36 12.68 -3.37
N THR A 41 -7.35 13.44 -2.27
CA THR A 41 -6.91 12.99 -0.94
C THR A 41 -7.72 11.78 -0.46
N GLU A 42 -9.05 11.80 -0.63
CA GLU A 42 -9.92 10.67 -0.31
C GLU A 42 -9.61 9.44 -1.18
N GLN A 43 -9.39 9.63 -2.49
CA GLN A 43 -8.99 8.55 -3.40
C GLN A 43 -7.66 7.93 -2.98
N TYR A 44 -6.68 8.77 -2.64
CA TYR A 44 -5.35 8.34 -2.18
C TYR A 44 -5.46 7.53 -0.90
N LYS A 45 -6.12 8.07 0.13
CA LYS A 45 -6.32 7.40 1.42
C LYS A 45 -7.04 6.07 1.27
N PHE A 46 -8.13 6.05 0.49
CA PHE A 46 -8.89 4.83 0.23
C PHE A 46 -8.04 3.76 -0.48
N ALA A 47 -7.28 4.15 -1.51
CA ALA A 47 -6.42 3.21 -2.23
C ALA A 47 -5.29 2.68 -1.34
N SER A 48 -4.62 3.56 -0.60
CA SER A 48 -3.52 3.20 0.32
C SER A 48 -3.97 2.18 1.39
N GLU A 49 -5.12 2.42 2.03
CA GLU A 49 -5.56 1.59 3.16
C GLU A 49 -6.26 0.29 2.77
N LYS A 50 -6.95 0.28 1.62
CA LYS A 50 -7.96 -0.75 1.29
C LYS A 50 -7.64 -1.57 0.05
N GLU A 51 -6.80 -1.12 -0.86
CA GLU A 51 -6.60 -1.81 -2.15
C GLU A 51 -6.09 -3.23 -1.97
N ILE A 52 -4.95 -3.38 -1.28
CA ILE A 52 -4.33 -4.69 -1.01
C ILE A 52 -5.32 -5.60 -0.26
N LYS A 53 -5.99 -5.07 0.78
CA LYS A 53 -6.97 -5.85 1.56
C LYS A 53 -8.14 -6.37 0.72
N HIS A 54 -8.63 -5.59 -0.24
CA HIS A 54 -9.70 -6.06 -1.15
C HIS A 54 -9.17 -7.11 -2.13
N TYR A 55 -7.94 -6.93 -2.60
CA TYR A 55 -7.31 -7.87 -3.52
C TYR A 55 -6.99 -9.20 -2.83
N GLU A 56 -6.56 -9.18 -1.57
CA GLU A 56 -6.37 -10.38 -0.76
C GLU A 56 -7.70 -11.10 -0.52
N ARG A 57 -8.77 -10.37 -0.16
CA ARG A 57 -10.11 -10.96 0.01
C ARG A 57 -10.60 -11.61 -1.28
N ALA A 58 -10.42 -10.95 -2.43
CA ALA A 58 -10.74 -11.50 -3.73
C ALA A 58 -9.88 -12.74 -4.03
N GLY A 59 -8.56 -12.67 -3.81
CA GLY A 59 -7.63 -13.78 -3.98
C GLY A 59 -7.98 -15.01 -3.15
N ASN A 60 -8.42 -14.81 -1.91
CA ASN A 60 -8.91 -15.89 -1.05
C ASN A 60 -10.17 -16.55 -1.61
N MET A 61 -11.14 -15.75 -2.08
CA MET A 61 -12.36 -16.29 -2.72
C MET A 61 -12.03 -17.00 -4.03
N PHE A 62 -11.05 -16.51 -4.79
CA PHE A 62 -10.53 -17.17 -5.99
C PHE A 62 -9.87 -18.51 -5.65
N GLY A 63 -9.04 -18.58 -4.59
CA GLY A 63 -8.45 -19.84 -4.11
C GLY A 63 -9.52 -20.87 -3.72
N VAL A 64 -10.60 -20.44 -3.04
CA VAL A 64 -11.76 -21.30 -2.74
C VAL A 64 -12.45 -21.77 -4.03
N ALA A 65 -12.65 -20.87 -5.01
CA ALA A 65 -13.23 -21.23 -6.30
C ALA A 65 -12.39 -22.29 -7.02
N VAL A 66 -11.06 -22.16 -7.01
CA VAL A 66 -10.12 -23.14 -7.57
C VAL A 66 -10.24 -24.48 -6.86
N ALA A 67 -10.23 -24.51 -5.52
CA ALA A 67 -10.41 -25.77 -4.77
C ALA A 67 -11.71 -26.47 -5.16
N LEU A 68 -12.84 -25.76 -5.19
CA LEU A 68 -14.15 -26.32 -5.51
C LEU A 68 -14.25 -26.83 -6.95
N ALA A 69 -13.65 -26.09 -7.90
CA ALA A 69 -13.54 -26.52 -9.29
C ALA A 69 -12.65 -27.76 -9.42
N SER A 70 -11.50 -27.81 -8.72
CA SER A 70 -10.60 -28.97 -8.69
C SER A 70 -11.27 -30.22 -8.15
N ILE A 71 -12.11 -30.12 -7.10
CA ILE A 71 -12.90 -31.26 -6.60
C ILE A 71 -13.73 -31.87 -7.75
N GLY A 72 -14.47 -31.02 -8.46
CA GLY A 72 -15.38 -31.47 -9.50
C GLY A 72 -14.66 -32.01 -10.74
N LEU A 73 -13.58 -31.34 -11.18
CA LEU A 73 -12.81 -31.72 -12.36
C LEU A 73 -12.01 -33.01 -12.12
N ILE A 74 -11.27 -33.10 -11.01
CA ILE A 74 -10.47 -34.28 -10.68
C ILE A 74 -11.41 -35.46 -10.38
N GLY A 75 -12.48 -35.23 -9.62
CA GLY A 75 -13.49 -36.26 -9.35
C GLY A 75 -14.07 -36.81 -10.64
N LYS A 76 -14.61 -35.97 -11.53
CA LYS A 76 -15.16 -36.45 -12.81
C LYS A 76 -14.14 -37.18 -13.69
N ALA A 77 -12.87 -36.75 -13.66
CA ALA A 77 -11.80 -37.41 -14.41
C ALA A 77 -11.51 -38.85 -13.93
N LEU A 78 -11.79 -39.15 -12.65
CA LEU A 78 -11.63 -40.50 -12.09
C LEU A 78 -12.81 -41.45 -12.41
N GLY A 79 -13.88 -40.95 -13.04
CA GLY A 79 -15.02 -41.75 -13.51
C GLY A 79 -16.20 -41.83 -12.53
N THR A 80 -17.19 -42.66 -12.86
CA THR A 80 -18.47 -42.77 -12.12
C THR A 80 -18.42 -43.68 -10.90
N SER A 81 -17.38 -44.50 -10.77
CA SER A 81 -17.21 -45.49 -9.69
C SER A 81 -16.18 -45.03 -8.65
N ILE A 82 -16.34 -43.82 -8.12
CA ILE A 82 -15.44 -43.28 -7.10
C ILE A 82 -15.93 -43.72 -5.72
N GLU A 83 -15.06 -44.40 -4.99
CA GLU A 83 -15.31 -44.80 -3.61
C GLU A 83 -15.11 -43.61 -2.65
N LEU A 84 -15.70 -43.68 -1.45
CA LEU A 84 -15.66 -42.59 -0.48
C LEU A 84 -14.23 -42.14 -0.12
N TYR A 85 -13.29 -43.08 0.00
CA TYR A 85 -11.89 -42.76 0.32
C TYR A 85 -11.18 -42.01 -0.82
N GLN A 86 -11.51 -42.33 -2.08
CA GLN A 86 -10.98 -41.64 -3.26
C GLN A 86 -11.57 -40.22 -3.33
N TYR A 87 -12.86 -40.07 -3.07
CA TYR A 87 -13.49 -38.75 -2.99
C TYR A 87 -12.86 -37.89 -1.89
N ALA A 88 -12.64 -38.44 -0.69
CA ALA A 88 -11.96 -37.74 0.39
C ALA A 88 -10.53 -37.32 0.01
N PHE A 89 -9.79 -38.18 -0.70
CA PHE A 89 -8.47 -37.85 -1.23
C PHE A 89 -8.52 -36.71 -2.26
N VAL A 90 -9.51 -36.71 -3.17
CA VAL A 90 -9.72 -35.62 -4.13
C VAL A 90 -9.99 -34.29 -3.43
N VAL A 91 -10.85 -34.28 -2.40
CA VAL A 91 -11.13 -33.08 -1.61
C VAL A 91 -9.87 -32.57 -0.92
N PHE A 92 -9.05 -33.46 -0.35
CA PHE A 92 -7.79 -33.10 0.28
C PHE A 92 -6.81 -32.46 -0.72
N VAL A 93 -6.58 -33.10 -1.88
CA VAL A 93 -5.70 -32.56 -2.92
C VAL A 93 -6.20 -31.22 -3.44
N ALA A 94 -7.51 -31.09 -3.68
CA ALA A 94 -8.11 -29.85 -4.15
C ALA A 94 -8.00 -28.71 -3.14
N ALA A 95 -8.12 -29.00 -1.84
CA ALA A 95 -7.91 -28.02 -0.77
C ALA A 95 -6.46 -27.50 -0.77
N ILE A 96 -5.46 -28.37 -0.96
CA ILE A 96 -4.05 -27.98 -1.10
C ILE A 96 -3.87 -27.08 -2.31
N ILE A 97 -4.45 -27.43 -3.46
CA ILE A 97 -4.34 -26.63 -4.70
C ILE A 97 -4.92 -25.23 -4.46
N GLY A 98 -6.14 -25.12 -3.93
CA GLY A 98 -6.76 -23.82 -3.68
C GLY A 98 -6.01 -22.98 -2.65
N MET A 99 -5.50 -23.61 -1.58
CA MET A 99 -4.67 -22.94 -0.57
C MET A 99 -3.36 -22.45 -1.17
N ALA A 100 -2.68 -23.25 -2.00
CA ALA A 100 -1.45 -22.86 -2.66
C ALA A 100 -1.67 -21.65 -3.59
N VAL A 101 -2.76 -21.65 -4.36
CA VAL A 101 -3.13 -20.51 -5.22
C VAL A 101 -3.43 -19.25 -4.40
N GLY A 102 -4.26 -19.37 -3.36
CA GLY A 102 -4.57 -18.22 -2.49
C GLY A 102 -3.33 -17.65 -1.80
N TYR A 103 -2.45 -18.52 -1.30
CA TYR A 103 -1.19 -18.11 -0.67
C TYR A 103 -0.23 -17.46 -1.69
N ALA A 104 -0.12 -18.01 -2.90
CA ALA A 104 0.70 -17.41 -3.96
C ALA A 104 0.23 -15.98 -4.32
N ILE A 105 -1.09 -15.77 -4.39
CA ILE A 105 -1.67 -14.43 -4.60
C ILE A 105 -1.33 -13.51 -3.43
N LYS A 106 -1.48 -13.98 -2.18
CA LYS A 106 -1.14 -13.19 -1.00
C LYS A 106 0.33 -12.76 -1.00
N VAL A 107 1.25 -13.70 -1.22
CA VAL A 107 2.70 -13.41 -1.29
C VAL A 107 2.99 -12.38 -2.39
N TYR A 108 2.35 -12.50 -3.56
CA TYR A 108 2.48 -11.50 -4.61
C TYR A 108 1.99 -10.11 -4.16
N LEU A 109 0.84 -10.04 -3.48
CA LEU A 109 0.25 -8.79 -2.99
C LEU A 109 1.08 -8.13 -1.88
N ASP A 110 1.68 -8.91 -0.99
CA ASP A 110 2.48 -8.39 0.13
C ASP A 110 3.84 -7.84 -0.34
N TYR A 111 4.49 -8.50 -1.29
CA TYR A 111 5.90 -8.19 -1.62
C TYR A 111 6.11 -7.48 -2.94
N TYR A 112 5.27 -7.74 -3.97
CA TYR A 112 5.47 -7.20 -5.33
C TYR A 112 4.44 -6.13 -5.70
N TYR A 113 3.19 -6.29 -5.28
CA TYR A 113 2.14 -5.31 -5.60
C TYR A 113 2.38 -3.89 -5.04
N PRO A 114 3.08 -3.66 -3.92
CA PRO A 114 3.30 -2.30 -3.40
C PRO A 114 3.94 -1.33 -4.42
N PHE A 115 4.81 -1.81 -5.31
CA PHE A 115 5.40 -1.00 -6.38
C PHE A 115 4.37 -0.47 -7.39
N ILE A 116 3.33 -1.27 -7.66
CA ILE A 116 2.25 -0.91 -8.57
C ILE A 116 1.31 0.08 -7.88
N LEU A 117 1.01 -0.17 -6.61
CA LEU A 117 0.18 0.71 -5.78
C LEU A 117 0.84 2.09 -5.63
N GLU A 118 2.14 2.16 -5.34
CA GLU A 118 2.88 3.42 -5.20
C GLU A 118 2.84 4.26 -6.49
N LYS A 119 3.07 3.66 -7.66
CA LYS A 119 2.93 4.37 -8.94
C LYS A 119 1.52 4.91 -9.15
N ARG A 120 0.50 4.16 -8.73
CA ARG A 120 -0.90 4.60 -8.81
C ARG A 120 -1.18 5.74 -7.82
N LEU A 121 -0.70 5.63 -6.58
CA LEU A 121 -0.83 6.65 -5.54
C LEU A 121 -0.13 7.94 -5.96
N HIS A 122 1.08 7.86 -6.52
CA HIS A 122 1.79 8.98 -7.13
C HIS A 122 0.95 9.63 -8.24
N ASN A 123 0.40 8.84 -9.17
CA ASN A 123 -0.48 9.37 -10.21
C ASN A 123 -1.78 10.00 -9.66
N ILE A 124 -2.33 9.48 -8.55
CA ILE A 124 -3.47 10.09 -7.89
C ILE A 124 -3.07 11.44 -7.30
N ARG A 125 -2.00 11.49 -6.50
CA ARG A 125 -1.50 12.68 -5.79
C ARG A 125 -1.02 13.80 -6.71
N PHE A 126 -0.30 13.48 -7.78
CA PHE A 126 0.33 14.49 -8.65
C PHE A 126 -0.37 14.72 -10.00
N ARG A 127 -1.60 14.22 -10.18
CA ARG A 127 -2.35 14.52 -11.42
C ARG A 127 -2.57 16.04 -11.58
N PRO A 128 -2.56 16.60 -12.80
CA PRO A 128 -2.78 18.02 -12.99
C PRO A 128 -4.09 18.51 -12.33
N MET A 129 -4.00 19.62 -11.59
CA MET A 129 -5.15 20.29 -10.98
C MET A 129 -5.55 21.52 -11.81
N LYS A 130 -6.85 21.85 -11.80
CA LYS A 130 -7.37 23.06 -12.43
C LYS A 130 -8.10 23.92 -11.41
N SER A 131 -7.89 25.23 -11.49
CA SER A 131 -8.59 26.23 -10.70
C SER A 131 -10.07 26.30 -11.08
N ILE A 132 -10.87 27.05 -10.31
CA ILE A 132 -12.29 27.30 -10.61
C ILE A 132 -12.44 27.96 -12.00
N GLY A 133 -11.47 28.79 -12.39
CA GLY A 133 -11.40 29.42 -13.72
C GLY A 133 -10.96 28.48 -14.85
N GLY A 134 -10.56 27.24 -14.54
CA GLY A 134 -10.09 26.25 -15.50
C GLY A 134 -8.61 26.38 -15.89
N HIS A 135 -7.86 27.26 -15.24
CA HIS A 135 -6.42 27.38 -15.43
C HIS A 135 -5.69 26.25 -14.73
N GLU A 136 -4.55 25.83 -15.25
CA GLU A 136 -3.70 24.84 -14.58
C GLU A 136 -3.07 25.45 -13.34
N MET A 137 -3.12 24.71 -12.24
CA MET A 137 -2.48 25.11 -10.99
C MET A 137 -1.04 24.58 -10.96
N GLN A 138 -0.13 25.40 -10.45
CA GLN A 138 1.24 25.01 -10.15
C GLN A 138 1.27 24.35 -8.76
N LEU A 139 1.91 23.19 -8.68
CA LEU A 139 2.32 22.61 -7.40
C LEU A 139 3.61 23.31 -6.94
N LEU A 140 3.60 23.80 -5.71
CA LEU A 140 4.78 24.42 -5.09
C LEU A 140 5.79 23.36 -4.65
N ASN A 141 7.04 23.76 -4.47
CA ASN A 141 8.03 22.93 -3.78
C ASN A 141 8.00 23.20 -2.27
N GLU A 142 8.57 22.31 -1.47
CA GLU A 142 8.61 22.36 0.00
C GLU A 142 8.94 23.78 0.54
N ASN A 143 10.05 24.38 0.10
CA ASN A 143 10.45 25.71 0.57
C ASN A 143 9.48 26.83 0.15
N GLU A 144 8.80 26.68 -0.99
CA GLU A 144 7.79 27.64 -1.46
C GLU A 144 6.45 27.45 -0.74
N GLU A 145 6.19 26.26 -0.23
CA GLU A 145 4.90 25.90 0.35
C GLU A 145 4.79 26.23 1.83
N ASP A 146 5.89 26.16 2.58
CA ASP A 146 5.97 26.54 4.00
C ASP A 146 5.36 27.92 4.29
N ILE A 147 5.61 28.89 3.40
CA ILE A 147 5.07 30.27 3.45
C ILE A 147 3.52 30.28 3.47
N HIS A 148 2.90 29.20 3.01
CA HIS A 148 1.46 29.04 2.87
C HIS A 148 0.83 28.09 3.89
N LEU A 149 1.65 27.38 4.68
CA LEU A 149 1.24 26.46 5.73
C LEU A 149 1.07 27.19 7.07
N THR A 150 0.34 26.56 8.00
CA THR A 150 0.34 27.02 9.40
C THR A 150 1.46 26.31 10.16
N SER A 151 1.88 26.88 11.28
CA SER A 151 2.87 26.24 12.15
C SER A 151 2.48 24.82 12.55
N GLU A 152 1.20 24.55 12.82
CA GLU A 152 0.76 23.20 13.17
C GLU A 152 0.91 22.23 11.99
N MET A 153 0.78 22.70 10.75
CA MET A 153 0.96 21.87 9.55
C MET A 153 2.45 21.56 9.33
N ILE A 154 3.30 22.56 9.52
CA ILE A 154 4.77 22.42 9.48
C ILE A 154 5.24 21.48 10.60
N ASP A 155 4.68 21.60 11.81
CA ASP A 155 4.97 20.69 12.92
C ASP A 155 4.57 19.24 12.58
N GLU A 156 3.40 19.04 11.96
CA GLU A 156 2.94 17.72 11.53
C GLU A 156 3.85 17.08 10.45
N GLU A 157 4.42 17.88 9.55
CA GLU A 157 5.41 17.46 8.54
C GLU A 157 6.75 17.11 9.18
N ASN A 158 7.21 17.95 10.10
CA ASN A 158 8.42 17.72 10.89
C ASN A 158 8.31 16.44 11.74
N GLU A 159 7.11 16.12 12.23
CA GLU A 159 6.80 14.87 12.93
C GLU A 159 6.59 13.67 11.99
N PHE A 160 6.70 13.86 10.67
CA PHE A 160 6.40 12.85 9.64
C PHE A 160 5.01 12.22 9.80
N SER A 161 4.05 12.98 10.34
CA SER A 161 2.68 12.52 10.59
C SER A 161 1.76 12.78 9.40
N ALA A 162 2.04 13.86 8.67
CA ALA A 162 1.37 14.26 7.45
C ALA A 162 2.36 14.90 6.48
N ASP A 163 1.89 15.10 5.26
CA ASP A 163 2.59 15.73 4.15
C ASP A 163 1.56 16.58 3.40
N TYR A 164 1.83 17.87 3.20
CA TYR A 164 0.91 18.82 2.62
C TYR A 164 1.37 19.28 1.25
N ASP A 165 0.52 19.10 0.22
CA ASP A 165 0.78 19.69 -1.09
C ASP A 165 0.06 21.04 -1.21
N VAL A 166 0.77 22.11 -1.55
CA VAL A 166 0.17 23.41 -1.90
C VAL A 166 0.08 23.64 -3.42
N TRP A 167 -1.13 23.81 -3.92
CA TRP A 167 -1.41 24.17 -5.31
C TRP A 167 -1.84 25.63 -5.41
N ILE A 168 -1.25 26.37 -6.35
CA ILE A 168 -1.58 27.78 -6.61
C ILE A 168 -1.91 28.05 -8.09
N ASP A 169 -2.93 28.86 -8.34
CA ASP A 169 -3.18 29.46 -9.65
C ASP A 169 -2.47 30.82 -9.72
N ASN A 170 -1.38 30.91 -10.49
CA ASN A 170 -0.60 32.14 -10.64
C ASN A 170 -1.37 33.32 -11.26
N LEU A 171 -2.51 33.06 -11.93
CA LEU A 171 -3.31 34.11 -12.57
C LEU A 171 -4.37 34.68 -11.62
N THR A 172 -4.98 33.83 -10.79
CA THR A 172 -6.09 34.22 -9.92
C THR A 172 -5.71 34.34 -8.44
N GLY A 173 -4.58 33.74 -8.05
CA GLY A 173 -4.17 33.59 -6.65
C GLY A 173 -4.97 32.53 -5.89
N GLU A 174 -5.78 31.70 -6.57
CA GLU A 174 -6.49 30.61 -5.93
C GLU A 174 -5.50 29.59 -5.34
N LYS A 175 -5.66 29.26 -4.05
CA LYS A 175 -4.84 28.29 -3.32
C LYS A 175 -5.67 27.08 -2.90
N VAL A 176 -5.12 25.88 -3.10
CA VAL A 176 -5.68 24.61 -2.60
C VAL A 176 -4.57 23.88 -1.85
N ILE A 177 -4.83 23.52 -0.59
CA ILE A 177 -3.90 22.72 0.23
C ILE A 177 -4.48 21.32 0.41
N GLU A 178 -3.70 20.28 0.09
CA GLU A 178 -4.09 18.88 0.21
C GLU A 178 -3.23 18.16 1.26
N LYS A 179 -3.87 17.59 2.29
CA LYS A 179 -3.21 16.77 3.33
C LYS A 179 -3.12 15.31 2.93
N TYR A 180 -1.94 14.69 3.12
CA TYR A 180 -1.69 13.27 2.95
C TYR A 180 -1.12 12.66 4.24
N ASP A 181 -1.78 11.63 4.77
CA ASP A 181 -1.29 10.93 5.98
C ASP A 181 -0.06 10.07 5.62
N THR A 182 1.08 10.36 6.24
CA THR A 182 2.33 9.63 6.01
C THR A 182 2.24 8.26 6.68
N HIS A 183 1.99 7.22 5.90
CA HIS A 183 2.05 5.84 6.38
C HIS A 183 3.49 5.36 6.14
N PHE A 184 4.21 5.00 7.21
CA PHE A 184 5.62 4.53 7.16
C PHE A 184 5.98 3.84 5.84
N HIS A 185 6.71 4.56 4.99
CA HIS A 185 7.18 4.03 3.73
C HIS A 185 8.32 3.05 4.01
N THR A 186 8.01 1.76 3.99
CA THR A 186 9.05 0.74 4.01
C THR A 186 9.91 0.89 2.75
N LEU A 187 11.22 0.84 2.93
CA LEU A 187 12.21 0.98 1.87
C LEU A 187 12.40 -0.37 1.15
N ILE A 188 13.03 -0.31 -0.02
CA ILE A 188 13.41 -1.50 -0.78
C ILE A 188 14.67 -2.08 -0.13
N CYS A 189 14.66 -3.37 0.18
CA CYS A 189 15.85 -4.08 0.63
C CYS A 189 16.78 -4.35 -0.56
N GLU A 190 18.05 -3.92 -0.48
CA GLU A 190 19.03 -4.14 -1.55
C GLU A 190 19.39 -5.63 -1.76
N GLU A 191 19.21 -6.46 -0.74
CA GLU A 191 19.54 -7.88 -0.80
C GLU A 191 18.45 -8.72 -1.49
N CYS A 192 17.18 -8.53 -1.10
CA CYS A 192 16.07 -9.35 -1.62
C CYS A 192 15.12 -8.59 -2.57
N ASN A 193 15.34 -7.30 -2.79
CA ASN A 193 14.53 -6.40 -3.63
C ASN A 193 13.04 -6.32 -3.24
N TYR A 194 12.68 -6.72 -2.02
CA TYR A 194 11.34 -6.54 -1.47
C TYR A 194 11.23 -5.25 -0.67
N ARG A 195 10.08 -4.59 -0.79
CA ARG A 195 9.73 -3.38 -0.02
C ARG A 195 9.32 -3.75 1.39
N THR A 196 10.31 -4.16 2.18
CA THR A 196 10.15 -4.73 3.52
C THR A 196 11.21 -4.21 4.49
N LEU A 197 12.03 -3.27 4.04
CA LEU A 197 13.06 -2.66 4.85
C LEU A 197 12.42 -1.60 5.75
N MET A 198 12.41 -1.87 7.06
CA MET A 198 11.78 -1.01 8.06
C MET A 198 12.85 -0.33 8.91
N ASP A 199 12.63 0.93 9.27
CA ASP A 199 13.41 1.58 10.31
C ASP A 199 13.19 0.86 11.65
N LYS A 200 14.26 0.57 12.37
CA LYS A 200 14.23 -0.14 13.66
C LYS A 200 14.59 0.77 14.81
N HIS A 201 15.67 1.52 14.66
CA HIS A 201 16.19 2.43 15.67
C HIS A 201 17.24 3.33 15.07
N GLU A 202 17.47 4.45 15.74
CA GLU A 202 18.50 5.41 15.37
C GLU A 202 19.54 5.49 16.49
N GLU A 203 20.80 5.71 16.11
CA GLU A 203 21.92 5.87 17.02
C GLU A 203 22.68 7.15 16.66
N VAL A 204 22.87 8.05 17.63
CA VAL A 204 23.75 9.22 17.45
C VAL A 204 25.19 8.74 17.60
N ILE A 205 25.94 8.72 16.50
CA ILE A 205 27.34 8.29 16.46
C ILE A 205 28.25 9.43 16.93
N THR A 206 27.95 10.65 16.49
CA THR A 206 28.69 11.86 16.84
C THR A 206 27.70 12.95 17.20
N GLU A 207 27.80 13.49 18.41
CA GLU A 207 26.99 14.64 18.82
C GLU A 207 27.38 15.86 17.98
N PRO A 208 26.39 16.65 17.51
CA PRO A 208 26.67 17.90 16.82
C PRO A 208 27.39 18.88 17.76
N SER A 209 28.42 19.54 17.25
CA SER A 209 29.11 20.60 17.99
C SER A 209 28.49 21.97 17.66
N LEU A 210 29.06 23.04 18.20
CA LEU A 210 28.61 24.40 17.85
C LEU A 210 28.65 24.64 16.34
N LYS A 211 29.72 24.22 15.65
CA LYS A 211 29.96 24.56 14.22
C LYS A 211 30.02 23.37 13.27
N GLU A 212 30.18 22.17 13.81
CA GLU A 212 30.33 20.95 13.02
C GLU A 212 29.09 20.08 13.17
N ASP A 213 28.64 19.55 12.04
CA ASP A 213 27.53 18.62 11.97
C ASP A 213 27.89 17.32 12.70
N GLY A 214 26.93 16.78 13.45
CA GLY A 214 26.99 15.46 14.03
C GLY A 214 26.66 14.37 13.00
N LEU A 215 26.62 13.13 13.46
CA LEU A 215 26.30 11.96 12.63
C LEU A 215 25.23 11.11 13.31
N LEU A 216 24.09 10.93 12.64
CA LEU A 216 23.03 10.01 13.03
C LEU A 216 23.10 8.78 12.14
N ARG A 217 23.03 7.60 12.74
CA ARG A 217 22.90 6.34 12.03
C ARG A 217 21.50 5.79 12.19
N LYS A 218 20.78 5.65 11.07
CA LYS A 218 19.47 4.99 11.05
C LYS A 218 19.66 3.51 10.71
N HIS A 219 19.19 2.62 11.58
CA HIS A 219 19.28 1.18 11.39
C HIS A 219 18.00 0.64 10.79
N TYR A 220 18.16 -0.07 9.68
CA TYR A 220 17.08 -0.68 8.96
C TYR A 220 17.18 -2.20 8.97
N GLU A 221 16.05 -2.88 9.06
CA GLU A 221 15.97 -4.33 8.96
C GLU A 221 14.82 -4.76 8.06
N CYS A 222 15.14 -5.66 7.13
CA CYS A 222 14.21 -6.26 6.20
C CYS A 222 13.37 -7.30 6.93
N SER A 223 12.05 -7.08 7.00
CA SER A 223 11.13 -8.02 7.65
C SER A 223 11.00 -9.36 6.92
N TYR A 224 11.45 -9.45 5.66
CA TYR A 224 11.41 -10.68 4.87
C TYR A 224 12.67 -11.53 5.00
N CYS A 225 13.83 -11.02 4.58
CA CYS A 225 15.08 -11.79 4.58
C CYS A 225 15.94 -11.58 5.84
N GLY A 226 15.58 -10.62 6.70
CA GLY A 226 16.38 -10.26 7.88
C GLY A 226 17.63 -9.45 7.56
N HIS A 227 17.79 -8.97 6.32
CA HIS A 227 18.89 -8.08 5.95
C HIS A 227 18.92 -6.85 6.85
N LYS A 228 20.10 -6.51 7.36
CA LYS A 228 20.32 -5.33 8.19
C LYS A 228 21.22 -4.38 7.44
N GLN A 229 20.77 -3.14 7.27
CA GLN A 229 21.58 -2.07 6.71
C GLN A 229 21.45 -0.82 7.58
N HIS A 230 22.34 0.13 7.37
CA HIS A 230 22.27 1.41 8.03
C HIS A 230 22.54 2.53 7.03
N ILE A 231 21.91 3.67 7.25
CA ILE A 231 22.13 4.88 6.48
C ILE A 231 22.61 5.95 7.45
N ASP A 232 23.75 6.55 7.14
CA ASP A 232 24.30 7.64 7.92
C ASP A 232 23.74 8.97 7.39
N VAL A 233 23.13 9.74 8.28
CA VAL A 233 22.51 11.04 8.01
C VAL A 233 23.24 12.09 8.83
N ALA A 234 23.55 13.24 8.22
CA ALA A 234 24.19 14.35 8.93
C ALA A 234 23.20 14.95 9.95
N LEU A 235 23.62 15.10 11.21
CA LEU A 235 22.90 15.90 12.21
C LEU A 235 23.39 17.34 12.10
N PRO A 236 22.52 18.33 11.85
CA PRO A 236 22.95 19.72 11.77
C PRO A 236 23.72 20.17 13.02
N SER A 237 24.77 20.97 12.84
CA SER A 237 25.47 21.63 13.96
C SER A 237 24.50 22.46 14.81
N MET A 238 24.86 22.75 16.06
CA MET A 238 24.00 23.53 16.96
C MET A 238 23.73 24.95 16.45
N GLU A 239 24.72 25.59 15.81
CA GLU A 239 24.56 26.92 15.18
C GLU A 239 23.54 26.83 14.02
N LYS A 240 23.70 25.85 13.12
CA LYS A 240 22.70 25.61 12.05
C LYS A 240 21.32 25.24 12.61
N THR A 241 21.26 24.47 13.70
CA THR A 241 19.98 24.09 14.32
C THR A 241 19.32 25.30 14.96
N GLN A 242 20.09 26.22 15.53
CA GLN A 242 19.59 27.51 16.04
C GLN A 242 19.12 28.42 14.90
N GLU A 243 19.88 28.52 13.80
CA GLU A 243 19.47 29.26 12.60
C GLU A 243 18.16 28.71 12.03
N ILE A 244 18.06 27.39 11.82
CA ILE A 244 16.83 26.71 11.38
C ILE A 244 15.69 27.00 12.35
N ARG A 245 15.94 26.96 13.66
CA ARG A 245 14.91 27.20 14.69
C ARG A 245 14.47 28.66 14.75
N GLU A 246 15.37 29.61 14.57
CA GLU A 246 15.07 31.04 14.51
C GLU A 246 14.33 31.40 13.22
N GLU A 247 14.68 30.78 12.08
CA GLU A 247 13.92 30.90 10.84
C GLU A 247 12.47 30.40 11.03
N LEU A 248 12.30 29.23 11.65
CA LEU A 248 10.97 28.68 11.99
C LEU A 248 10.20 29.54 12.99
N GLU A 249 10.85 30.14 14.00
CA GLU A 249 10.21 31.02 15.00
C GLU A 249 9.84 32.41 14.44
N VAL A 250 10.60 32.92 13.46
CA VAL A 250 10.28 34.17 12.75
C VAL A 250 9.14 33.97 11.77
N GLU A 251 9.08 32.82 11.09
CA GLU A 251 7.94 32.43 10.25
C GLU A 251 6.66 32.21 11.07
N HIS A 252 6.77 31.69 12.30
CA HIS A 252 5.59 31.47 13.14
C HIS A 252 4.99 32.75 13.75
N ASN A 253 5.78 33.82 13.89
CA ASN A 253 5.33 35.10 14.47
C ASN A 253 4.85 36.14 13.44
N HIS A 254 4.76 35.76 12.15
CA HIS A 254 4.27 36.60 11.05
C HIS A 254 2.99 36.07 10.41
#